data_AF-A0A3L8PSM6-F1
#
_entry.id   AF-A0A3L8PSM6-F1
#
_cell.length_a   1.000
_cell.length_b   1.000
_cell.length_c   1.000
_cell.angle_alpha   90.00
_cell.angle_beta   90.00
_cell.angle_gamma   90.00
#
_symmetry.space_group_name_H-M   'P 1'
#
loop_
_entity.id
_entity.type
_entity.pdbx_description
1 polymer ?
#
loop_
_entity_poly.entity_id
_entity_poly.type
_entity_poly.pdbx_seq_one_letter_code
_entity_poly.pdbx_strand_id
1 'polypeptide(L)'
;MDNVKASSTYTNQNYSVAELAIQSMRAMLGQSSLASHYDKLTKEQKIMLLIQAGINSQLFWDYQFEQFNPKQRNDIRHAIIFVTDTANEFSGVNLSKEQCHFSRHNAFVATNSKQSEVNLLSG
;
A
#
# COMPACT_ATOMS: atom_id res chain seq x y z
N MET A 1 -47.59 -7.31 -8.29
CA MET A 1 -47.03 -7.85 -7.03
C MET A 1 -45.71 -8.47 -7.38
N ASP A 2 -44.67 -7.72 -7.07
CA ASP A 2 -43.26 -8.01 -7.33
C ASP A 2 -42.71 -9.11 -6.41
N ASN A 3 -41.56 -9.66 -6.83
CA ASN A 3 -40.44 -10.11 -5.98
C ASN A 3 -40.62 -11.48 -5.27
N VAL A 4 -39.64 -12.40 -5.15
CA VAL A 4 -38.18 -12.40 -5.29
C VAL A 4 -37.74 -13.84 -5.67
N LYS A 5 -36.86 -13.98 -6.67
CA LYS A 5 -36.04 -15.19 -6.85
C LYS A 5 -34.97 -15.23 -5.75
N ALA A 6 -35.09 -16.14 -4.79
CA ALA A 6 -34.00 -16.47 -3.89
C ALA A 6 -33.10 -17.53 -4.54
N SER A 7 -32.11 -17.08 -5.33
CA SER A 7 -30.95 -17.91 -5.68
C SER A 7 -30.04 -18.00 -4.45
N SER A 8 -30.22 -19.04 -3.63
CA SER A 8 -29.25 -19.39 -2.61
C SER A 8 -28.28 -20.45 -3.16
N THR A 9 -27.25 -20.01 -3.86
CA THR A 9 -26.06 -20.81 -4.12
C THR A 9 -25.26 -20.93 -2.83
N TYR A 10 -25.63 -21.87 -1.97
CA TYR A 10 -24.73 -22.38 -0.94
C TYR A 10 -23.72 -23.30 -1.63
N THR A 11 -22.53 -22.79 -1.95
CA THR A 11 -21.40 -23.63 -2.37
C THR A 11 -20.93 -24.41 -1.15
N ASN A 12 -21.56 -25.57 -0.94
CA ASN A 12 -21.14 -26.58 0.01
C ASN A 12 -19.88 -27.27 -0.55
N GLN A 13 -18.72 -26.67 -0.34
CA GLN A 13 -17.44 -27.27 -0.73
C GLN A 13 -17.01 -28.29 0.34
N ASN A 14 -17.50 -29.52 0.17
CA ASN A 14 -16.94 -30.69 0.85
C ASN A 14 -15.56 -30.98 0.25
N TYR A 15 -14.53 -30.31 0.76
CA TYR A 15 -13.15 -30.64 0.43
C TYR A 15 -12.81 -32.02 0.98
N SER A 16 -12.17 -32.86 0.17
CA SER A 16 -11.66 -34.14 0.65
C SER A 16 -10.60 -33.92 1.73
N VAL A 17 -10.45 -34.86 2.66
CA VAL A 17 -9.42 -34.80 3.74
C VAL A 17 -8.01 -34.56 3.16
N ALA A 18 -7.75 -35.09 1.96
CA ALA A 18 -6.50 -34.87 1.24
C ALA A 18 -6.34 -33.43 0.73
N GLU A 19 -7.40 -32.80 0.22
CA GLU A 19 -7.37 -31.39 -0.19
C GLU A 19 -7.22 -30.45 1.01
N LEU A 20 -7.90 -30.74 2.12
CA LEU A 20 -7.72 -30.03 3.40
C LEU A 20 -6.30 -30.18 3.94
N ALA A 21 -5.71 -31.38 3.82
CA ALA A 21 -4.31 -31.63 4.16
C ALA A 21 -3.35 -30.85 3.24
N ILE A 22 -3.59 -30.83 1.93
CA ILE A 22 -2.76 -30.07 0.97
C ILE A 22 -2.90 -28.56 1.21
N GLN A 23 -4.09 -28.05 1.51
CA GLN A 23 -4.33 -26.65 1.80
C GLN A 23 -3.66 -26.23 3.11
N SER A 24 -3.73 -27.07 4.15
CA SER A 24 -3.05 -26.83 5.43
C SER A 24 -1.53 -26.96 5.32
N MET A 25 -1.00 -27.90 4.52
CA MET A 25 0.42 -28.00 4.22
C MET A 25 0.94 -26.80 3.43
N ARG A 26 0.18 -26.33 2.42
CA ARG A 26 0.49 -25.09 1.68
C ARG A 26 0.41 -23.85 2.57
N ALA A 27 -0.54 -23.83 3.50
CA ALA A 27 -0.60 -22.80 4.52
C ALA A 27 0.66 -22.83 5.39
N MET A 28 1.09 -23.99 5.91
CA MET A 28 2.30 -24.10 6.72
C MET A 28 3.58 -23.71 5.97
N LEU A 29 3.74 -24.12 4.70
CA LEU A 29 4.94 -23.82 3.91
C LEU A 29 5.03 -22.34 3.51
N GLY A 30 3.89 -21.69 3.22
CA GLY A 30 3.83 -20.25 2.92
C GLY A 30 3.89 -19.32 4.14
N GLN A 31 3.51 -19.82 5.33
CA GLN A 31 3.59 -19.05 6.59
C GLN A 31 5.06 -18.84 7.01
N SER A 32 5.93 -19.83 6.77
CA SER A 32 7.31 -19.78 7.28
C SER A 32 8.22 -18.77 6.55
N SER A 33 8.09 -18.60 5.23
CA SER A 33 8.99 -17.72 4.47
C SER A 33 8.58 -16.26 4.62
N LEU A 34 7.30 -15.94 4.42
CA LEU A 34 6.80 -14.57 4.53
C LEU A 34 7.01 -14.00 5.93
N ALA A 35 6.70 -14.77 6.98
CA ALA A 35 6.94 -14.37 8.36
C ALA A 35 8.43 -14.11 8.61
N SER A 36 9.29 -15.06 8.22
CA SER A 36 10.75 -14.92 8.33
C SER A 36 11.29 -13.68 7.61
N HIS A 37 10.77 -13.36 6.42
CA HIS A 37 11.19 -12.17 5.67
C HIS A 37 10.67 -10.89 6.31
N TYR A 38 9.40 -10.86 6.73
CA TYR A 38 8.79 -9.73 7.41
C TYR A 38 9.55 -9.39 8.71
N ASP A 39 9.88 -10.40 9.50
CA ASP A 39 10.53 -10.20 10.80
C ASP A 39 11.95 -9.63 10.67
N LYS A 40 12.60 -9.83 9.52
CA LYS A 40 13.93 -9.28 9.19
C LYS A 40 13.91 -7.86 8.65
N LEU A 41 12.74 -7.31 8.34
CA LEU A 41 12.62 -5.94 7.83
C LEU A 41 13.06 -4.93 8.89
N THR A 42 13.64 -3.81 8.44
CA THR A 42 13.95 -2.69 9.33
C THR A 42 12.66 -2.06 9.85
N LYS A 43 12.79 -1.26 10.92
CA LYS A 43 11.65 -0.55 11.51
C LYS A 43 10.90 0.30 10.48
N GLU A 44 11.63 1.04 9.65
CA GLU A 44 11.08 1.92 8.62
C GLU A 44 10.31 1.13 7.57
N GLN A 45 10.85 -0.02 7.14
CA GLN A 45 10.19 -0.92 6.18
C GLN A 45 8.90 -1.51 6.77
N LYS A 46 8.92 -1.94 8.03
CA LYS A 46 7.72 -2.42 8.73
C LYS A 46 6.68 -1.30 8.85
N ILE A 47 7.08 -0.10 9.24
CA ILE A 47 6.18 1.06 9.34
C ILE A 47 5.51 1.34 7.99
N MET A 48 6.26 1.37 6.90
CA MET A 48 5.73 1.59 5.55
C MET A 48 4.67 0.52 5.20
N LEU A 49 4.97 -0.76 5.41
CA LEU A 49 4.04 -1.84 5.13
C LEU A 49 2.78 -1.78 6.02
N LEU A 50 2.93 -1.45 7.30
CA LEU A 50 1.81 -1.31 8.22
C LEU A 50 0.89 -0.14 7.84
N ILE A 51 1.46 1.00 7.44
CA ILE A 51 0.70 2.14 6.92
C ILE A 51 -0.10 1.71 5.68
N GLN A 52 0.55 1.04 4.72
CA GLN A 52 -0.10 0.56 3.51
C GLN A 52 -1.21 -0.47 3.81
N ALA A 53 -1.02 -1.31 4.84
CA ALA A 53 -2.03 -2.27 5.30
C ALA A 53 -3.18 -1.63 6.11
N GLY A 54 -3.14 -0.31 6.36
CA GLY A 54 -4.12 0.38 7.20
C GLY A 54 -4.02 0.03 8.68
N ILE A 55 -2.85 -0.44 9.13
CA ILE A 55 -2.57 -0.82 10.52
C ILE A 55 -1.79 0.31 11.20
N ASN A 56 -2.11 0.60 12.46
CA ASN A 56 -1.42 1.64 13.22
C ASN A 56 0.05 1.27 13.49
N SER A 57 0.96 1.84 12.71
CA SER A 57 2.39 1.52 12.76
C SER A 57 3.07 1.91 14.08
N GLN A 58 2.55 2.88 14.83
CA GLN A 58 3.14 3.28 16.12
C GLN A 58 2.95 2.21 17.20
N LEU A 59 1.87 1.43 17.10
CA LEU A 59 1.51 0.42 18.10
C LEU A 59 2.04 -0.97 17.77
N PHE A 60 2.35 -1.24 16.50
CA PHE A 60 2.57 -2.62 16.03
C PHE A 60 3.87 -2.82 15.24
N TRP A 61 4.77 -1.83 15.15
CA TRP A 61 6.00 -1.97 14.35
C TRP A 61 6.97 -3.04 14.89
N ASP A 62 6.91 -3.33 16.19
CA ASP A 62 7.74 -4.30 16.90
C ASP A 62 7.14 -5.72 16.89
N TYR A 63 5.90 -5.86 16.41
CA TYR A 63 5.25 -7.16 16.31
C TYR A 63 5.92 -8.01 15.24
N GLN A 64 6.06 -9.29 15.55
CA GLN A 64 6.36 -10.34 14.59
C GLN A 64 5.12 -10.65 13.75
N PHE A 65 5.33 -11.15 12.54
CA PHE A 65 4.23 -11.42 11.59
C PHE A 65 3.13 -12.32 12.17
N GLU A 66 3.51 -13.34 12.96
CA GLU A 66 2.56 -14.30 13.55
C GLU A 66 1.73 -13.73 14.69
N GLN A 67 2.17 -12.62 15.31
CA GLN A 67 1.44 -11.95 16.40
C GLN A 67 0.22 -11.17 15.89
N PHE A 68 0.16 -10.88 14.59
CA PHE A 68 -1.00 -10.26 13.96
C PHE A 68 -2.14 -11.27 13.81
N ASN A 69 -3.38 -10.81 13.90
CA ASN A 69 -4.52 -11.68 13.65
C ASN A 69 -4.62 -12.07 12.14
N PRO A 70 -5.39 -13.11 11.78
CA PRO A 70 -5.45 -13.60 10.40
C PRO A 70 -5.84 -12.54 9.37
N LYS A 71 -6.75 -11.60 9.72
CA LYS A 71 -7.14 -10.50 8.83
C LYS A 71 -5.96 -9.55 8.60
N GLN A 72 -5.33 -9.09 9.68
CA GLN A 72 -4.15 -8.21 9.61
C GLN A 72 -3.01 -8.83 8.81
N ARG A 73 -2.74 -10.13 8.99
CA ARG A 73 -1.73 -10.84 8.18
C ARG A 73 -2.08 -10.84 6.70
N ASN A 74 -3.36 -10.95 6.35
CA ASN A 74 -3.80 -10.86 4.97
C ASN A 74 -3.63 -9.44 4.41
N ASP A 75 -3.98 -8.42 5.19
CA ASP A 75 -3.80 -7.01 4.81
C ASP A 75 -2.30 -6.69 4.61
N ILE A 76 -1.42 -7.18 5.49
CA ILE A 76 0.04 -7.06 5.34
C ILE A 76 0.53 -7.77 4.07
N ARG A 77 0.00 -8.97 3.75
CA ARG A 77 0.36 -9.68 2.51
C ARG A 77 0.00 -8.85 1.28
N HIS A 78 -1.18 -8.26 1.24
CA HIS A 78 -1.58 -7.38 0.14
C HIS A 78 -0.70 -6.12 0.06
N ALA A 79 -0.34 -5.53 1.19
CA ALA A 79 0.58 -4.41 1.24
C ALA A 79 1.96 -4.75 0.68
N ILE A 80 2.50 -5.93 1.01
CA ILE A 80 3.77 -6.42 0.47
C ILE A 80 3.69 -6.56 -1.05
N ILE A 81 2.66 -7.23 -1.56
CA ILE A 81 2.45 -7.38 -3.01
C ILE A 81 2.40 -6.01 -3.70
N PHE A 82 1.57 -5.09 -3.19
CA PHE A 82 1.43 -3.75 -3.74
C PHE A 82 2.75 -2.99 -3.80
N VAL A 83 3.52 -2.99 -2.71
CA VAL A 83 4.81 -2.31 -2.64
C VAL A 83 5.82 -2.94 -3.58
N THR A 84 5.86 -4.27 -3.66
CA THR A 84 6.76 -4.99 -4.58
C THR A 84 6.43 -4.68 -6.04
N ASP A 85 5.15 -4.73 -6.41
CA ASP A 85 4.71 -4.40 -7.77
C ASP A 85 5.04 -2.95 -8.13
N THR A 86 4.83 -2.02 -7.18
CA THR A 86 5.20 -0.61 -7.35
C THR A 86 6.72 -0.46 -7.51
N ALA A 87 7.53 -1.12 -6.67
CA ALA A 87 8.98 -1.06 -6.75
C ALA A 87 9.51 -1.62 -8.07
N ASN A 88 8.87 -2.66 -8.60
CA ASN A 88 9.21 -3.24 -9.89
C ASN A 88 8.95 -2.27 -11.06
N GLU A 89 7.90 -1.44 -10.99
CA GLU A 89 7.63 -0.42 -12.02
C GLU A 89 8.75 0.64 -12.09
N PHE A 90 9.36 0.95 -10.95
CA PHE A 90 10.50 1.86 -10.89
C PHE A 90 11.86 1.16 -11.04
N SER A 91 11.87 -0.16 -11.22
CA SER A 91 13.10 -0.92 -11.42
C SER A 91 13.76 -0.53 -12.74
N GLY A 92 14.99 -0.02 -12.67
CA GLY A 92 15.74 0.45 -13.83
C GLY A 92 15.50 1.93 -14.20
N VAL A 93 14.64 2.64 -13.46
CA VAL A 93 14.52 4.09 -13.58
C VAL A 93 15.68 4.76 -12.83
N ASN A 94 16.38 5.68 -13.49
CA ASN A 94 17.47 6.43 -12.87
C ASN A 94 16.90 7.53 -11.97
N LEU A 95 16.76 7.26 -10.67
CA LEU A 95 16.24 8.24 -9.70
C LEU A 95 17.29 9.30 -9.31
N SER A 96 18.02 9.84 -10.29
CA SER A 96 19.01 10.88 -10.05
C SER A 96 18.31 12.21 -9.72
N LYS A 97 18.97 13.05 -8.92
CA LYS A 97 18.42 14.34 -8.47
C LYS A 97 18.10 15.27 -9.63
N GLU A 98 18.80 15.10 -10.75
CA GLU A 98 18.63 15.86 -11.99
C GLU A 98 17.33 15.47 -12.73
N GLN A 99 16.85 14.23 -12.56
CA GLN A 99 15.59 13.74 -13.15
C GLN A 99 14.38 14.03 -12.27
N CYS A 100 14.56 14.11 -10.95
CA CYS A 100 13.53 14.55 -10.01
C CYS A 100 13.42 16.09 -9.98
N HIS A 101 12.85 16.67 -11.03
CA HIS A 101 12.49 18.09 -11.04
C HIS A 101 11.38 18.36 -10.01
N PHE A 102 11.75 18.72 -8.79
CA PHE A 102 10.84 19.41 -7.87
C PHE A 102 10.59 20.80 -8.44
N SER A 103 9.55 20.94 -9.27
CA SER A 103 9.11 22.24 -9.76
C SER A 103 8.58 23.06 -8.58
N ARG A 104 9.47 23.74 -7.86
CA ARG A 104 9.15 24.81 -6.89
C ARG A 104 8.91 26.14 -7.62
N HIS A 105 8.29 26.10 -8.79
CA HIS A 105 7.95 27.29 -9.56
C HIS A 105 6.45 27.31 -9.80
N ASN A 106 5.74 28.09 -8.97
CA ASN A 106 4.66 29.02 -9.34
C ASN A 106 3.84 29.52 -8.13
N ALA A 107 4.49 29.93 -7.02
CA ALA A 107 3.78 30.57 -5.91
C ALA A 107 4.22 32.02 -5.62
N PHE A 108 5.22 32.57 -6.33
CA PHE A 108 5.80 33.89 -5.96
C PHE A 108 5.68 35.00 -7.02
N VAL A 109 5.12 34.75 -8.21
CA VAL A 109 5.05 35.77 -9.28
C VAL A 109 3.61 36.10 -9.67
N ALA A 110 2.77 36.41 -8.68
CA ALA A 110 1.40 36.90 -8.91
C ALA A 110 1.11 38.24 -8.22
N THR A 111 2.14 39.00 -7.81
CA THR A 111 1.93 40.20 -6.97
C THR A 111 2.56 41.51 -7.46
N ASN A 112 3.13 41.63 -8.67
CA ASN A 112 3.72 42.92 -9.09
C ASN A 112 3.59 43.24 -10.59
N SER A 113 2.37 43.33 -11.13
CA SER A 113 2.15 43.87 -12.49
C SER A 113 1.00 44.88 -12.63
N LYS A 114 0.55 45.52 -11.53
CA LYS A 114 -0.52 46.55 -11.59
C LYS A 114 -0.16 47.89 -10.93
N GLN A 115 1.09 48.36 -11.05
CA GLN A 115 1.48 49.66 -10.47
C GLN A 115 2.39 50.53 -11.33
N SER A 116 2.27 50.43 -12.66
CA SER A 116 3.03 51.29 -13.57
C SER A 116 2.17 51.80 -14.72
N GLU A 117 1.01 52.43 -14.44
CA GLU A 117 0.24 53.06 -15.52
C GLU A 117 -0.75 54.16 -15.07
N VAL A 118 -0.41 55.04 -14.12
CA VAL A 118 -1.08 56.35 -13.99
C VAL A 118 -0.10 57.38 -13.42
N ASN A 119 0.86 57.83 -14.22
CA ASN A 119 1.64 59.05 -13.92
C ASN A 119 2.14 59.73 -15.20
N LEU A 120 1.28 59.78 -16.22
CA LEU A 120 1.50 60.54 -17.46
C LEU A 120 0.22 61.29 -17.86
N LEU A 121 -0.31 62.11 -16.95
CA LEU A 121 -1.24 63.19 -17.25
C LEU A 121 -1.04 64.30 -16.20
N SER A 122 0.03 65.06 -16.36
CA SER A 122 0.22 66.37 -15.73
C SER A 122 0.36 67.39 -16.85
N GLY A 123 -0.54 68.36 -16.93
CA GLY A 123 -0.48 69.44 -17.92
C GLY A 123 -1.85 69.86 -18.39
#